data_AF-A0A0Q4R4E4-F1
#
_entry.id   AF-A0A0Q4R4E4-F1
#
_cell.length_a   1.000
_cell.length_b   1.000
_cell.length_c   1.000
_cell.angle_alpha   90.00
_cell.angle_beta   90.00
_cell.angle_gamma   90.00
#
_symmetry.space_group_name_H-M   'P 1'
#
loop_
_entity.id
_entity.type
_entity.pdbx_description
1 polymer ?
#
loop_
_entity_poly.entity_id
_entity_poly.type
_entity_poly.pdbx_seq_one_letter_code
_entity_poly.pdbx_strand_id
1 'polypeptide(L)'
;MYDSFRKSNVDIQSISQNTGISENRIRRIKDHLFIKEPIKEHGVGRFEADYEIAQAWDRLQKGSFKPQDIDLLNHELFESKFEGIFKTDYRTAHDRTVDSGRPWYPHEED
;
A
#
# COMPACT_ATOMS: atom_id res chain seq x y z
N MET A 1 7.42 9.76 9.55
CA MET A 1 7.38 9.35 8.12
C MET A 1 5.94 9.19 7.62
N TYR A 2 5.09 8.40 8.29
CA TYR A 2 3.67 8.26 7.91
C TYR A 2 2.91 9.59 7.87
N ASP A 3 3.07 10.46 8.87
CA ASP A 3 2.38 11.75 8.91
C ASP A 3 2.83 12.74 7.83
N SER A 4 4.06 12.61 7.31
CA SER A 4 4.51 13.42 6.17
C SER A 4 3.87 12.94 4.87
N PHE A 5 3.71 11.62 4.69
CA PHE A 5 3.00 11.07 3.53
C PHE A 5 1.53 11.47 3.53
N ARG A 6 0.86 11.48 4.69
CA ARG A 6 -0.55 11.88 4.82
C ARG A 6 -0.86 13.33 4.41
N LYS A 7 0.11 14.24 4.51
CA LYS A 7 -0.12 15.70 4.34
C LYS A 7 0.18 16.23 2.94
N SER A 8 0.85 15.44 2.10
CA SER A 8 1.32 15.87 0.78
C SER A 8 0.73 14.98 -0.31
N ASN A 9 0.52 15.49 -1.52
CA ASN A 9 0.18 14.67 -2.70
C ASN A 9 1.35 14.57 -3.69
N VAL A 10 2.52 15.13 -3.33
CA VAL A 10 3.72 15.10 -4.17
C VAL A 10 4.22 13.67 -4.39
N ASP A 11 4.02 12.80 -3.40
CA ASP A 11 4.34 11.38 -3.51
C ASP A 11 3.50 10.68 -4.59
N ILE A 12 2.19 10.97 -4.69
CA ILE A 12 1.31 10.38 -5.72
C ILE A 12 1.84 10.68 -7.12
N GLN A 13 2.16 11.94 -7.38
CA GLN A 13 2.67 12.38 -8.69
C GLN A 13 4.04 11.75 -8.98
N SER A 14 4.96 11.79 -8.00
CA SER A 14 6.33 11.27 -8.16
C SER A 14 6.31 9.76 -8.42
N ILE A 15 5.56 9.00 -7.63
CA ILE A 15 5.43 7.54 -7.79
C ILE A 15 4.78 7.22 -9.14
N SER A 16 3.76 7.98 -9.56
CA SER A 16 3.12 7.77 -10.87
C SER A 16 4.10 7.96 -12.02
N GLN A 17 4.92 9.01 -11.97
CA GLN A 17 5.97 9.27 -12.96
C GLN A 17 7.06 8.20 -12.96
N ASN A 18 7.51 7.77 -11.78
CA ASN A 18 8.59 6.80 -11.63
C ASN A 18 8.18 5.37 -12.03
N THR A 19 6.92 4.99 -11.79
CA THR A 19 6.45 3.61 -12.00
C THR A 19 5.60 3.43 -13.27
N GLY A 20 5.09 4.51 -13.86
CA GLY A 20 4.12 4.47 -14.96
C GLY A 20 2.70 4.06 -14.53
N ILE A 21 2.46 3.80 -13.25
CA ILE A 21 1.13 3.51 -12.71
C ILE A 21 0.35 4.83 -12.59
N SER A 22 -0.93 4.85 -12.95
CA SER A 22 -1.71 6.10 -12.93
C SER A 22 -1.89 6.67 -11.51
N GLU A 23 -1.87 8.00 -11.39
CA GLU A 23 -2.06 8.71 -10.12
C GLU A 23 -3.33 8.26 -9.36
N ASN A 24 -4.41 7.93 -10.08
CA ASN A 24 -5.63 7.43 -9.45
C ASN A 24 -5.43 6.08 -8.74
N ARG A 25 -4.60 5.20 -9.28
CA ARG A 25 -4.26 3.92 -8.63
C ARG A 25 -3.31 4.16 -7.45
N ILE A 26 -2.30 5.02 -7.62
CA ILE A 26 -1.39 5.38 -6.53
C ILE A 26 -2.12 6.04 -5.37
N ARG A 27 -3.07 6.95 -5.64
CA ARG A 27 -3.92 7.56 -4.62
C ARG A 27 -4.70 6.50 -3.85
N ARG A 28 -5.33 5.54 -4.55
CA ARG A 28 -6.06 4.44 -3.89
C ARG A 28 -5.16 3.62 -2.96
N ILE A 29 -3.96 3.27 -3.42
CA ILE A 29 -2.99 2.51 -2.63
C ILE A 29 -2.58 3.32 -1.39
N LYS A 30 -2.27 4.60 -1.57
CA LYS A 30 -1.92 5.49 -0.47
C LYS A 30 -3.03 5.60 0.57
N ASP A 31 -4.26 5.78 0.11
CA ASP A 31 -5.44 5.86 0.99
C ASP A 31 -5.56 4.57 1.80
N HIS A 32 -5.36 3.41 1.16
CA HIS A 32 -5.41 2.10 1.79
C HIS A 32 -4.29 1.88 2.82
N LEU A 33 -3.05 2.21 2.49
CA LEU A 33 -1.88 2.05 3.36
C LEU A 33 -1.83 3.00 4.56
N PHE A 34 -2.16 4.27 4.34
CA PHE A 34 -1.83 5.34 5.30
C PHE A 34 -3.06 5.96 5.96
N ILE A 35 -4.23 5.90 5.34
CA ILE A 35 -5.40 6.70 5.72
C ILE A 35 -6.54 5.81 6.21
N LYS A 36 -6.78 4.67 5.57
CA LYS A 36 -7.88 3.78 5.92
C LYS A 36 -7.61 3.12 7.27
N GLU A 37 -8.57 3.27 8.17
CA GLU A 37 -8.58 2.54 9.43
C GLU A 37 -9.33 1.22 9.19
N PRO A 38 -8.66 0.05 9.27
CA PRO A 38 -9.34 -1.22 9.12
C PRO A 38 -10.31 -1.42 10.30
N ILE A 39 -11.47 -2.00 10.01
CA ILE A 39 -12.32 -2.58 11.04
C ILE A 39 -11.59 -3.84 11.52
N LYS A 40 -10.98 -3.81 12.72
CA LYS A 40 -10.42 -5.01 13.33
C LYS A 40 -11.57 -5.82 13.92
N GLU A 41 -11.39 -7.15 14.00
CA GLU A 41 -12.37 -8.10 14.54
C GLU A 41 -12.87 -7.72 15.94
N HIS A 42 -12.12 -6.90 16.70
CA HIS A 42 -12.45 -6.39 18.04
C HIS A 42 -12.40 -4.85 18.19
N GLY A 43 -12.52 -4.08 17.09
CA GLY A 43 -12.63 -2.61 17.16
C GLY A 43 -12.00 -1.86 15.97
N VAL A 44 -12.28 -0.56 15.84
CA VAL A 44 -11.61 0.30 14.86
C VAL A 44 -10.27 0.73 15.43
N GLY A 45 -9.18 0.49 14.71
CA GLY A 45 -7.85 0.94 15.12
C GLY A 45 -6.92 1.03 13.93
N ARG A 46 -6.02 2.01 13.94
CA ARG A 46 -5.01 2.20 12.89
C ARG A 46 -4.09 0.98 12.78
N PHE A 47 -3.57 0.74 11.59
CA PHE A 47 -2.37 -0.08 11.44
C PHE A 47 -1.22 0.56 12.23
N GLU A 48 -0.45 -0.27 12.94
CA GLU A 48 0.85 0.17 13.45
C GLU A 48 1.71 0.57 12.26
N ALA A 49 2.52 1.62 12.40
CA ALA A 49 3.37 2.07 11.33
C ALA A 49 4.34 0.95 10.96
N ASP A 50 4.25 0.47 9.72
CA ASP A 50 5.15 -0.54 9.20
C ASP A 50 6.39 0.14 8.61
N TYR A 51 7.54 -0.16 9.18
CA TYR A 51 8.81 0.44 8.78
C TYR A 51 9.18 0.10 7.33
N GLU A 52 8.91 -1.13 6.90
CA GLU A 52 9.27 -1.64 5.58
C GLU A 52 8.38 -1.02 4.50
N ILE A 53 7.08 -0.86 4.79
CA ILE A 53 6.15 -0.10 3.92
C ILE A 53 6.62 1.36 3.80
N ALA A 54 7.05 1.99 4.90
CA ALA A 54 7.54 3.37 4.86
C ALA A 54 8.77 3.53 3.96
N GLN A 55 9.73 2.61 4.09
CA GLN A 55 10.93 2.60 3.27
C GLN A 55 10.60 2.33 1.79
N ALA A 56 9.72 1.36 1.51
CA ALA A 56 9.28 1.06 0.14
C ALA A 56 8.62 2.28 -0.51
N TRP A 57 7.73 2.95 0.21
CA TRP A 57 7.06 4.17 -0.26
C TRP A 57 8.05 5.31 -0.57
N ASP A 58 9.06 5.49 0.30
CA ASP A 58 10.13 6.48 0.09
C ASP A 58 10.99 6.16 -1.14
N ARG A 59 11.36 4.89 -1.36
CA ARG A 59 12.09 4.47 -2.57
C ARG A 59 11.26 4.66 -3.83
N LEU A 60 9.96 4.34 -3.80
CA LEU A 60 9.02 4.59 -4.90
C LEU A 60 8.94 6.08 -5.24
N GLN A 61 8.85 6.93 -4.22
CA GLN A 61 8.82 8.37 -4.41
C GLN A 61 10.14 8.90 -5.02
N LYS A 62 11.30 8.38 -4.59
CA LYS A 62 12.63 8.79 -5.07
C LYS A 62 13.02 8.21 -6.42
N GLY A 63 12.30 7.18 -6.89
CA GLY A 63 12.63 6.48 -8.14
C GLY A 63 13.74 5.44 -8.00
N SER A 64 14.18 5.13 -6.76
CA SER A 64 15.18 4.12 -6.45
C SER A 64 14.54 2.81 -5.96
N PHE A 65 13.35 2.51 -6.46
CA PHE A 65 12.54 1.37 -6.01
C PHE A 65 13.07 0.04 -6.51
N LYS A 66 12.81 -1.00 -5.74
CA LYS A 66 13.13 -2.40 -6.04
C LYS A 66 11.88 -3.11 -6.62
N PRO A 67 12.04 -4.28 -7.26
CA PRO A 67 10.89 -5.07 -7.72
C PRO A 67 9.84 -5.32 -6.62
N GLN A 68 10.29 -5.59 -5.39
CA GLN A 68 9.41 -5.82 -4.24
C GLN A 68 8.55 -4.59 -3.91
N ASP A 69 9.03 -3.37 -4.17
CA ASP A 69 8.24 -2.16 -3.94
C ASP A 69 7.11 -2.03 -4.99
N ILE A 70 7.29 -2.58 -6.20
CA ILE A 70 6.22 -2.70 -7.20
C ILE A 70 5.23 -3.80 -6.81
N ASP A 71 5.71 -4.89 -6.22
CA ASP A 71 4.85 -5.95 -5.67
C ASP A 71 3.95 -5.42 -4.56
N LEU A 72 4.47 -4.54 -3.68
CA LEU A 72 3.66 -3.80 -2.71
C LEU A 72 2.52 -3.05 -3.41
N LEU A 73 2.83 -2.24 -4.44
CA LEU A 73 1.79 -1.49 -5.14
C LEU A 73 0.72 -2.40 -5.78
N ASN A 74 1.12 -3.56 -6.31
CA ASN A 74 0.19 -4.53 -6.89
C ASN A 74 -0.66 -5.23 -5.84
N HIS A 75 -0.05 -5.59 -4.69
CA HIS A 75 -0.71 -6.18 -3.53
C HIS A 75 -1.81 -5.23 -3.03
N GLU A 76 -1.44 -4.02 -2.63
CA GLU A 76 -2.35 -3.05 -2.02
C GLU A 76 -3.44 -2.57 -3.00
N LEU A 77 -3.13 -2.50 -4.30
CA LEU A 77 -4.13 -2.15 -5.30
C LEU A 77 -5.21 -3.23 -5.44
N PHE A 78 -4.81 -4.50 -5.40
CA PHE A 78 -5.76 -5.61 -5.47
C PHE A 78 -6.59 -5.67 -4.19
N GLU A 79 -5.92 -5.66 -3.03
CA GLU A 79 -6.56 -5.74 -1.72
C GLU A 79 -7.61 -4.65 -1.55
N SER A 80 -7.22 -3.38 -1.75
CA SER A 80 -8.13 -2.25 -1.60
C SER A 80 -9.35 -2.34 -2.51
N LYS A 81 -9.19 -2.88 -3.74
CA LYS A 81 -10.32 -3.10 -4.67
C LYS A 81 -11.21 -4.23 -4.21
N PHE A 82 -10.62 -5.34 -3.76
CA PHE A 82 -11.35 -6.50 -3.28
C PHE A 82 -12.24 -6.12 -2.09
N GLU A 83 -11.68 -5.46 -1.07
CA GLU A 83 -12.45 -4.92 0.06
C GLU A 83 -13.59 -4.02 -0.40
N GLY A 84 -13.32 -3.11 -1.34
CA GLY A 84 -14.29 -2.13 -1.82
C GLY A 84 -15.47 -2.77 -2.56
N ILE A 85 -15.21 -3.80 -3.36
CA ILE A 85 -16.21 -4.51 -4.18
C ILE A 85 -17.01 -5.49 -3.32
N PHE A 86 -16.34 -6.33 -2.54
CA PHE A 86 -16.97 -7.42 -1.79
C PHE A 86 -17.37 -7.03 -0.36
N LYS A 87 -17.03 -5.82 0.09
CA LYS A 87 -17.33 -5.31 1.43
C LYS A 87 -16.81 -6.24 2.55
N THR A 88 -15.63 -6.81 2.33
CA THR A 88 -14.97 -7.71 3.30
C THR A 88 -14.18 -6.93 4.34
N ASP A 89 -13.86 -7.61 5.45
CA ASP A 89 -12.81 -7.15 6.35
C ASP A 89 -11.42 -7.24 5.70
N TYR A 90 -10.45 -6.62 6.37
CA TYR A 90 -9.05 -6.56 5.94
C TYR A 90 -8.44 -7.94 5.78
N ARG A 91 -8.62 -8.82 6.77
CA ARG A 91 -7.98 -10.14 6.77
C ARG A 91 -8.43 -10.98 5.57
N THR A 92 -9.74 -10.99 5.30
CA THR A 92 -10.31 -11.68 4.16
C THR A 92 -9.77 -11.12 2.85
N ALA A 93 -9.65 -9.80 2.71
CA ALA A 93 -9.11 -9.22 1.49
C ALA A 93 -7.62 -9.51 1.31
N HIS A 94 -6.83 -9.41 2.37
CA HIS A 94 -5.40 -9.73 2.38
C HIS A 94 -5.16 -11.18 1.97
N ASP A 95 -5.86 -12.14 2.58
CA ASP A 95 -5.75 -13.55 2.25
C ASP A 95 -6.09 -13.80 0.76
N ARG A 96 -7.12 -13.11 0.24
CA ARG A 96 -7.49 -13.19 -1.18
C ARG A 96 -6.47 -12.55 -2.11
N THR A 97 -5.79 -11.50 -1.68
CA THR A 97 -4.67 -10.90 -2.41
C THR A 97 -3.53 -11.90 -2.55
N VAL A 98 -3.14 -12.54 -1.44
CA VAL A 98 -2.08 -13.57 -1.44
C VAL A 98 -2.49 -14.77 -2.30
N ASP A 99 -3.70 -15.31 -2.13
CA ASP A 99 -4.25 -16.42 -2.92
C ASP A 99 -4.29 -16.10 -4.43
N SER A 100 -4.43 -14.83 -4.79
CA SER A 100 -4.43 -14.39 -6.20
C SER A 100 -3.04 -14.35 -6.84
N GLY A 101 -2.00 -14.76 -6.11
CA GLY A 101 -0.60 -14.73 -6.57
C GLY A 101 0.01 -13.34 -6.49
N ARG A 102 -0.39 -12.53 -5.49
CA ARG A 102 0.17 -11.19 -5.22
C ARG A 102 0.73 -11.08 -3.81
N PRO A 103 1.57 -12.01 -3.34
CA PRO A 103 2.23 -11.80 -2.07
C PRO A 103 3.16 -10.59 -2.17
N TRP A 104 3.30 -9.87 -1.07
CA TRP A 104 4.39 -8.91 -0.91
C TRP A 104 5.32 -9.40 0.18
N TYR A 105 6.62 -9.41 -0.12
CA TYR A 105 7.66 -9.73 0.84
C TYR A 105 8.62 -8.54 0.89
N PRO A 106 8.78 -7.91 2.07
CA PRO A 106 9.72 -6.83 2.23
C PRO A 106 11.15 -7.35 2.00
N HIS A 107 12.04 -6.45 1.60
CA HIS A 107 13.44 -6.81 1.37
C HIS A 107 14.15 -6.91 2.71
N GLU A 108 14.63 -8.12 3.07
CA GLU A 108 15.54 -8.28 4.21
C GLU A 108 16.83 -7.49 3.90
N GLU A 109 17.21 -6.55 4.76
CA GLU A 109 18.52 -5.89 4.63
C GLU A 109 19.61 -6.94 4.90
N ASP A 110 20.54 -7.12 3.95
CA ASP A 110 21.77 -7.92 4.13
C ASP A 110 22.72 -7.27 5.16
#